data_AF-A0A1A8E0M0-F1
#
_entry.id   AF-A0A1A8E0M0-F1
#
_cell.length_a   1.000
_cell.length_b   1.000
_cell.length_c   1.000
_cell.angle_alpha   90.00
_cell.angle_beta   90.00
_cell.angle_gamma   90.00
#
_symmetry.space_group_name_H-M   'P 1'
#
loop_
_entity.id
_entity.type
_entity.pdbx_description
1 polymer ?
#
loop_
_entity_poly.entity_id
_entity_poly.type
_entity_poly.pdbx_seq_one_letter_code
_entity_poly.pdbx_strand_id
1 'polypeptide(L)'
;MYIPEIPRAARLCLSICSVKGRKGAKEEHCPLAWGNINLFDYTHTLVAGKMALNLWPVPHGLEDLLNPIGVTGSNPNKETPCLELEFDHFGSPVKFPVMSQVEEHANWNFSREHGFNYSHTGLSNRVARDNPLTDSDNEQLRQVCNRDPLSEITEQEKDFLWRHRYHCVNIPEILPKILLAVKWNSRDEVAQMYCLLKDWPAIKPEQAMELLDCNFPDPMIRDFAVKCLEKYLTDDKLSQYLIQLVQVLKYEQYLDNPLARFLLKKALTNQRIGHFFFWHLKSEMHNKTVSQRFGLLLESYCRACGMYLKHLSRQVEAMEKLINLTELLKQEKKDEAQKVQMKFLVEQMRRPDYMDALQSFTSPLNPAHTLGNLRLEECRMMSSAKRPLWLNWEN
;
A
#
# COMPACT_ATOMS: atom_id res chain seq x y z
N MET A 1 -15.06 1.90 -22.84
CA MET A 1 -15.73 1.73 -21.52
C MET A 1 -16.76 2.84 -21.40
N TYR A 2 -17.98 2.55 -20.98
CA TYR A 2 -19.02 3.56 -20.79
C TYR A 2 -18.81 4.26 -19.45
N ILE A 3 -19.03 5.57 -19.35
CA ILE A 3 -18.67 6.37 -18.16
C ILE A 3 -19.32 5.84 -16.87
N PRO A 4 -20.63 5.49 -16.84
CA PRO A 4 -21.26 4.85 -15.69
C PRO A 4 -20.67 3.51 -15.24
N GLU A 5 -19.89 2.84 -16.09
CA GLU A 5 -19.26 1.54 -15.82
C GLU A 5 -17.87 1.68 -15.18
N ILE A 6 -17.38 2.91 -15.00
CA ILE A 6 -16.07 3.18 -14.41
C ILE A 6 -16.16 2.95 -12.89
N PRO A 7 -15.41 1.99 -12.31
CA PRO A 7 -15.45 1.73 -10.88
C PRO A 7 -14.77 2.85 -10.08
N ARG A 8 -15.08 2.94 -8.78
CA ARG A 8 -14.60 4.03 -7.91
C ARG A 8 -13.08 4.14 -7.88
N ALA A 9 -12.38 3.01 -7.93
CA ALA A 9 -10.92 2.95 -7.86
C ALA A 9 -10.23 2.99 -9.24
N ALA A 10 -10.94 3.34 -10.31
CA ALA A 10 -10.38 3.36 -11.65
C ALA A 10 -9.22 4.37 -11.81
N ARG A 11 -8.21 3.97 -12.60
CA ARG A 11 -7.00 4.76 -12.86
C ARG A 11 -6.68 4.76 -14.35
N LEU A 12 -6.25 5.90 -14.86
CA LEU A 12 -5.56 6.01 -16.13
C LEU A 12 -4.08 5.68 -15.91
N CYS A 13 -3.57 4.64 -16.58
CA CYS A 13 -2.16 4.28 -16.58
C CYS A 13 -1.58 4.53 -17.96
N LEU A 14 -0.48 5.28 -18.05
CA LEU A 14 0.11 5.69 -19.32
C LEU A 14 1.64 5.68 -19.26
N SER A 15 2.25 5.65 -20.44
CA SER A 15 3.69 5.77 -20.61
C SER A 15 4.04 6.41 -21.95
N ILE A 16 5.20 7.06 -22.00
CA ILE A 16 5.82 7.48 -23.25
C ILE A 16 6.74 6.35 -23.69
N CYS A 17 6.50 5.80 -24.87
CA CYS A 17 7.31 4.70 -25.43
C CYS A 17 8.10 5.19 -26.63
N SER A 18 9.34 4.69 -26.76
CA SER A 18 10.10 4.75 -28.00
C SER A 18 9.82 3.50 -28.84
N VAL A 19 9.88 3.66 -30.15
CA VAL A 19 9.82 2.56 -31.11
C VAL A 19 11.05 2.64 -32.00
N LYS A 20 11.81 1.55 -32.09
CA LYS A 20 12.99 1.46 -32.94
C LYS A 20 12.85 0.26 -33.87
N GLY A 21 12.77 0.53 -35.16
CA GLY A 21 12.82 -0.49 -36.21
C GLY A 21 14.18 -0.52 -36.90
N ARG A 22 14.67 -1.71 -37.24
CA ARG A 22 15.69 -1.90 -38.30
C ARG A 22 15.02 -2.61 -39.48
N LYS A 23 15.40 -2.24 -40.71
CA LYS A 23 14.82 -2.82 -41.93
C LYS A 23 14.98 -4.36 -41.90
N GLY A 24 13.87 -5.08 -41.85
CA GLY A 24 13.84 -6.56 -41.80
C GLY A 24 13.81 -7.18 -40.39
N ALA A 25 13.77 -6.41 -39.31
CA ALA A 25 13.63 -6.90 -37.94
C ALA A 25 12.30 -6.45 -37.30
N LYS A 26 11.85 -7.18 -36.27
CA LYS A 26 10.68 -6.80 -35.46
C LYS A 26 10.95 -5.46 -34.76
N GLU A 27 9.93 -4.61 -34.70
CA GLU A 27 10.00 -3.33 -33.97
C GLU A 27 10.27 -3.57 -32.49
N GLU A 28 11.20 -2.80 -31.92
CA GLU A 28 11.54 -2.82 -30.51
C GLU A 28 10.83 -1.66 -29.82
N HIS A 29 9.96 -1.96 -28.86
CA HIS A 29 9.25 -0.98 -28.05
C HIS A 29 9.91 -0.88 -26.67
N CYS A 30 10.21 0.33 -26.22
CA CYS A 30 10.82 0.56 -24.91
C CYS A 30 10.14 1.74 -24.19
N PRO A 31 9.61 1.54 -22.96
CA PRO A 31 9.04 2.62 -22.19
C PRO A 31 10.14 3.56 -21.69
N LEU A 32 9.93 4.87 -21.83
CA LEU A 32 10.89 5.91 -21.44
C LEU A 32 10.52 6.53 -20.09
N ALA A 33 9.23 6.75 -19.86
CA ALA A 33 8.67 7.29 -18.62
C ALA A 33 7.21 6.85 -18.47
N TRP A 34 6.73 6.74 -17.24
CA TRP A 34 5.37 6.27 -16.94
C TRP A 34 4.66 7.18 -15.93
N GLY A 35 3.34 7.11 -15.87
CA GLY A 35 2.55 7.84 -14.89
C GLY A 35 1.13 7.29 -14.77
N ASN A 36 0.58 7.37 -13.56
CA ASN A 36 -0.77 6.91 -13.25
C ASN A 36 -1.58 8.06 -12.65
N ILE A 37 -2.87 8.17 -13.01
CA ILE A 37 -3.82 9.18 -12.50
C ILE A 37 -5.09 8.46 -12.00
N ASN A 38 -5.57 8.80 -10.81
CA ASN A 38 -6.91 8.37 -10.37
C ASN A 38 -7.97 9.10 -11.20
N LEU A 39 -8.93 8.37 -11.76
CA LEU A 39 -10.00 8.99 -12.55
C LEU A 39 -10.99 9.78 -11.70
N PHE A 40 -11.07 9.46 -10.41
CA PHE A 40 -11.82 10.22 -9.41
C PHE A 40 -10.86 10.87 -8.42
N ASP A 41 -11.17 12.09 -8.00
CA ASP A 41 -10.45 12.77 -6.92
C ASP A 41 -10.91 12.32 -5.52
N TYR A 42 -10.29 12.88 -4.49
CA TYR A 42 -10.58 12.55 -3.09
C TYR A 42 -12.00 12.99 -2.65
N THR A 43 -12.65 13.87 -3.41
CA THR A 43 -14.02 14.34 -3.17
C THR A 43 -15.07 13.55 -3.96
N HIS A 44 -14.67 12.42 -4.55
CA HIS A 44 -15.49 11.56 -5.41
C HIS A 44 -15.87 12.20 -6.75
N THR A 45 -15.18 13.25 -7.18
CA THR A 45 -15.44 13.95 -8.43
C THR A 45 -14.62 13.34 -9.57
N LEU A 46 -15.23 13.04 -10.71
CA LEU A 46 -14.55 12.59 -11.92
C LEU A 46 -13.65 13.71 -12.43
N VAL A 47 -12.38 13.39 -12.71
CA VAL A 47 -11.40 14.36 -13.23
C VAL A 47 -11.86 14.87 -14.60
N ALA A 48 -11.81 16.18 -14.80
CA ALA A 48 -12.26 16.88 -16.01
C ALA A 48 -11.30 18.03 -16.34
N GLY A 49 -11.23 18.41 -17.63
CA GLY A 49 -10.42 19.52 -18.11
C GLY A 49 -8.93 19.21 -18.23
N LYS A 50 -8.12 20.27 -18.36
CA LYS A 50 -6.68 20.17 -18.61
C LYS A 50 -5.90 19.76 -17.37
N MET A 51 -4.93 18.86 -17.55
CA MET A 51 -4.05 18.36 -16.50
C MET A 51 -2.63 18.21 -17.05
N ALA A 52 -1.64 18.56 -16.23
CA ALA A 52 -0.24 18.26 -16.50
C ALA A 52 0.26 17.17 -15.53
N LEU A 53 0.93 16.15 -16.06
CA LEU A 53 1.49 15.05 -15.29
C LEU A 53 3.00 14.94 -15.54
N ASN A 54 3.80 15.31 -14.53
CA ASN A 54 5.23 14.99 -14.54
C ASN A 54 5.41 13.48 -14.32
N LEU A 55 6.10 12.82 -15.24
CA LEU A 55 6.23 11.37 -15.29
C LEU A 55 7.40 10.86 -14.43
N TRP A 56 7.36 9.56 -14.15
CA TRP A 56 8.34 8.82 -13.38
C TRP A 56 9.30 8.04 -14.29
N PRO A 57 10.56 7.86 -13.88
CA PRO A 57 11.50 6.99 -14.58
C PRO A 57 11.03 5.53 -14.49
N VAL A 58 11.32 4.76 -15.54
CA VAL A 58 11.00 3.33 -15.59
C VAL A 58 11.87 2.54 -14.60
N PRO A 59 11.29 1.73 -13.70
CA PRO A 59 12.06 0.86 -12.81
C PRO A 59 12.89 -0.15 -13.60
N HIS A 60 14.08 -0.47 -13.09
CA HIS A 60 14.90 -1.53 -13.69
C HIS A 60 14.15 -2.87 -13.66
N GLY A 61 14.12 -3.58 -14.79
CA GLY A 61 13.47 -4.89 -14.90
C GLY A 61 11.95 -4.83 -15.14
N LEU A 62 11.36 -3.67 -15.40
CA LEU A 62 9.97 -3.60 -15.84
C LEU A 62 9.84 -4.21 -17.25
N GLU A 63 9.10 -5.31 -17.36
CA GLU A 63 8.89 -6.02 -18.63
C GLU A 63 7.78 -5.37 -19.48
N ASP A 64 6.73 -4.85 -18.83
CA ASP A 64 5.58 -4.24 -19.49
C ASP A 64 5.84 -2.79 -19.94
N LEU A 65 5.09 -2.35 -20.95
CA LEU A 65 5.11 -0.95 -21.40
C LEU A 65 4.43 0.01 -20.41
N LEU A 66 3.60 -0.51 -19.49
CA LEU A 66 2.88 0.25 -18.47
C LEU A 66 3.27 -0.23 -17.08
N ASN A 67 3.07 0.60 -16.06
CA ASN A 67 3.34 0.25 -14.67
C ASN A 67 2.09 0.47 -13.77
N PRO A 68 1.05 -0.39 -13.87
CA PRO A 68 -0.20 -0.20 -13.14
C PRO A 68 -0.05 -0.39 -11.61
N ILE A 69 0.96 -1.12 -11.14
CA ILE A 69 1.26 -1.29 -9.71
C ILE A 69 2.00 -0.07 -9.15
N GLY A 70 2.61 0.74 -10.02
CA GLY A 70 3.31 1.97 -9.67
C GLY A 70 2.44 3.01 -8.97
N VAL A 71 3.10 3.90 -8.23
CA VAL A 71 2.46 5.02 -7.52
C VAL A 71 1.60 5.88 -8.45
N THR A 72 0.49 6.38 -7.93
CA THR A 72 -0.40 7.30 -8.64
C THR A 72 -0.08 8.74 -8.26
N GLY A 73 -0.07 9.64 -9.24
CA GLY A 73 0.21 11.06 -9.06
C GLY A 73 1.44 11.57 -9.82
N SER A 74 1.54 12.90 -9.88
CA SER A 74 2.64 13.60 -10.56
C SER A 74 3.94 13.47 -9.79
N ASN A 75 5.05 13.30 -10.52
CA ASN A 75 6.39 13.40 -9.96
C ASN A 75 6.59 14.79 -9.32
N PRO A 76 7.12 14.86 -8.08
CA PRO A 76 7.42 16.14 -7.43
C PRO A 76 8.59 16.88 -8.09
N ASN A 77 9.49 16.18 -8.78
CA ASN A 77 10.51 16.83 -9.60
C ASN A 77 9.87 17.37 -10.89
N LYS A 78 9.94 18.69 -11.08
CA LYS A 78 9.38 19.38 -12.24
C LYS A 78 10.29 19.36 -13.47
N GLU A 79 11.55 18.99 -13.30
CA GLU A 79 12.54 18.81 -14.38
C GLU A 79 12.52 17.36 -14.91
N THR A 80 11.31 16.83 -15.16
CA THR A 80 11.11 15.49 -15.73
C THR A 80 10.14 15.56 -16.92
N PRO A 81 10.08 14.52 -17.78
CA PRO A 81 9.11 14.50 -18.87
C PRO A 81 7.71 14.79 -18.36
N CYS A 82 7.03 15.76 -18.97
CA CYS A 82 5.70 16.19 -18.56
C CYS A 82 4.72 15.94 -19.70
N LEU A 83 3.61 15.28 -19.39
CA LEU A 83 2.54 15.01 -20.35
C LEU A 83 1.35 15.92 -20.03
N GLU A 84 0.90 16.67 -21.02
CA GLU A 84 -0.35 17.44 -20.95
C GLU A 84 -1.51 16.59 -21.48
N LEU A 85 -2.59 16.56 -20.71
CA LEU A 85 -3.79 15.77 -20.95
C LEU A 85 -5.00 16.69 -20.86
N GLU A 86 -6.07 16.34 -21.54
CA GLU A 86 -7.38 16.99 -21.40
C GLU A 86 -8.45 15.91 -21.24
N PHE A 87 -9.14 15.93 -20.11
CA PHE A 87 -10.26 15.06 -19.82
C PHE A 87 -11.57 15.73 -20.24
N ASP A 88 -12.55 14.93 -20.62
CA ASP A 88 -13.88 15.42 -21.00
C ASP A 88 -14.48 16.32 -19.93
N HIS A 89 -15.16 17.37 -20.39
CA HIS A 89 -15.91 18.29 -19.55
C HIS A 89 -17.40 18.12 -19.80
N PHE A 90 -18.16 17.91 -18.72
CA PHE A 90 -19.61 17.83 -18.74
C PHE A 90 -20.19 19.14 -18.21
N GLY A 91 -21.45 19.45 -18.54
CA GLY A 91 -22.11 20.70 -18.12
C GLY A 91 -22.23 20.90 -16.59
N SER A 92 -21.82 19.92 -15.78
CA SER A 92 -21.68 20.03 -14.33
C SER A 92 -20.61 19.05 -13.82
N PRO A 93 -20.04 19.26 -12.61
CA PRO A 93 -19.13 18.30 -11.99
C PRO A 93 -19.79 16.93 -11.81
N VAL A 94 -19.19 15.91 -12.42
CA VAL A 94 -19.67 14.52 -12.30
C VAL A 94 -19.10 13.90 -11.03
N LYS A 95 -19.96 13.37 -10.16
CA LYS A 95 -19.55 12.69 -8.92
C LYS A 95 -19.93 11.22 -8.95
N PHE A 96 -19.12 10.40 -8.28
CA PHE A 96 -19.46 9.00 -8.03
C PHE A 96 -20.74 8.93 -7.15
N PRO A 97 -21.68 8.00 -7.42
CA PRO A 97 -22.92 7.89 -6.67
C PRO A 97 -22.70 7.64 -5.17
N VAL A 98 -23.60 8.16 -4.34
CA VAL A 98 -23.61 7.83 -2.90
C VAL A 98 -24.18 6.44 -2.67
N MET A 99 -23.86 5.82 -1.53
CA MET A 99 -24.25 4.43 -1.25
C MET A 99 -25.77 4.18 -1.35
N SER A 100 -26.63 5.13 -0.98
CA SER A 100 -28.08 4.96 -1.13
C SER A 100 -28.52 4.77 -2.59
N GLN A 101 -27.87 5.46 -3.53
CA GLN A 101 -28.14 5.31 -4.96
C GLN A 101 -27.57 3.99 -5.51
N VAL A 102 -26.40 3.57 -4.99
CA VAL A 102 -25.80 2.27 -5.35
C VAL A 102 -26.71 1.12 -4.87
N GLU A 103 -27.23 1.21 -3.64
CA GLU A 103 -28.15 0.23 -3.07
C GLU A 103 -29.47 0.17 -3.84
N GLU A 104 -30.06 1.32 -4.21
CA GLU A 104 -31.25 1.37 -5.05
C GLU A 104 -31.03 0.67 -6.41
N HIS A 105 -29.89 0.94 -7.06
CA HIS A 105 -29.51 0.31 -8.32
C HIS A 105 -29.26 -1.20 -8.17
N ALA A 106 -28.63 -1.63 -7.08
CA ALA A 106 -28.42 -3.05 -6.78
C ALA A 106 -29.76 -3.77 -6.54
N ASN A 107 -30.68 -3.17 -5.77
CA ASN A 107 -32.01 -3.72 -5.51
C ASN A 107 -32.85 -3.86 -6.78
N TRP A 108 -32.76 -2.88 -7.68
CA TRP A 108 -33.38 -2.97 -9.00
C TRP A 108 -32.80 -4.13 -9.82
N ASN A 109 -31.48 -4.32 -9.80
CA ASN A 109 -30.81 -5.44 -10.46
C ASN A 109 -31.21 -6.80 -9.87
N PHE A 110 -31.26 -6.92 -8.53
CA PHE A 110 -31.74 -8.14 -7.87
C PHE A 110 -33.16 -8.47 -8.31
N SER A 111 -34.08 -7.51 -8.29
CA SER A 111 -35.47 -7.71 -8.75
C SER A 111 -35.53 -8.21 -10.20
N ARG A 112 -34.68 -7.63 -11.07
CA ARG A 112 -34.58 -8.01 -12.47
C ARG A 112 -34.03 -9.44 -12.64
N GLU A 113 -33.00 -9.83 -11.90
CA GLU A 113 -32.43 -11.18 -11.93
C GLU A 113 -33.42 -12.24 -11.45
N HIS A 114 -34.18 -11.98 -10.37
CA HIS A 114 -35.24 -12.87 -9.92
C HIS A 114 -36.31 -13.05 -11.01
N GLY A 115 -36.71 -11.96 -11.70
CA GLY A 115 -37.64 -12.04 -12.84
C GLY A 115 -37.11 -12.87 -14.03
N PHE A 116 -35.80 -12.85 -14.27
CA PHE A 116 -35.14 -13.67 -15.31
C PHE A 116 -35.12 -15.16 -14.97
N ASN A 117 -35.01 -15.54 -13.69
CA ASN A 117 -35.08 -16.95 -13.28
C ASN A 117 -36.41 -17.62 -13.68
N TYR A 118 -37.50 -16.86 -13.79
CA TYR A 118 -38.82 -17.37 -14.19
C TYR A 118 -39.04 -17.47 -15.70
N SER A 119 -38.32 -16.69 -16.52
CA SER A 119 -38.64 -16.53 -17.96
C SER A 119 -37.52 -16.92 -18.92
N HIS A 120 -36.25 -16.91 -18.51
CA HIS A 120 -35.09 -17.05 -19.41
C HIS A 120 -33.93 -17.84 -18.79
N THR A 121 -34.20 -19.06 -18.32
CA THR A 121 -33.17 -19.99 -17.87
C THR A 121 -32.18 -20.31 -18.99
N GLY A 122 -30.94 -19.80 -18.92
CA GLY A 122 -29.81 -20.25 -19.76
C GLY A 122 -29.01 -19.17 -20.52
N LEU A 123 -29.38 -17.89 -20.47
CA LEU A 123 -28.68 -16.85 -21.24
C LEU A 123 -27.32 -16.42 -20.66
N SER A 124 -27.13 -16.57 -19.34
CA SER A 124 -25.87 -16.18 -18.68
C SER A 124 -25.49 -17.17 -17.59
N ASN A 125 -24.21 -17.54 -17.60
CA ASN A 125 -23.60 -18.40 -16.59
C ASN A 125 -23.33 -17.66 -15.27
N ARG A 126 -23.57 -16.35 -15.19
CA ARG A 126 -23.24 -15.52 -14.03
C ARG A 126 -24.45 -15.13 -13.17
N VAL A 127 -25.66 -15.37 -13.65
CA VAL A 127 -26.91 -15.04 -12.95
C VAL A 127 -27.12 -15.98 -11.77
N ALA A 128 -27.39 -15.42 -10.59
CA ALA A 128 -27.68 -16.23 -9.42
C ALA A 128 -29.03 -16.94 -9.57
N ARG A 129 -29.07 -18.23 -9.22
CA ARG A 129 -30.26 -19.06 -9.33
C ARG A 129 -30.77 -19.42 -7.95
N ASP A 130 -32.08 -19.52 -7.81
CA ASP A 130 -32.74 -19.95 -6.56
C ASP A 130 -32.65 -21.47 -6.33
N ASN A 131 -31.97 -22.21 -7.21
CA ASN A 131 -31.78 -23.63 -7.05
C ASN A 131 -30.90 -23.92 -5.83
N PRO A 132 -31.26 -24.92 -5.01
CA PRO A 132 -30.42 -25.33 -3.89
C PRO A 132 -29.05 -25.76 -4.39
N LEU A 133 -28.00 -25.37 -3.66
CA LEU A 133 -26.64 -25.87 -3.88
C LEU A 133 -26.61 -27.39 -3.80
N THR A 134 -25.96 -28.03 -4.78
CA THR A 134 -25.65 -29.45 -4.68
C THR A 134 -24.48 -29.69 -3.74
N ASP A 135 -24.30 -30.93 -3.26
CA ASP A 135 -23.10 -31.29 -2.48
C ASP A 135 -21.81 -31.07 -3.27
N SER A 136 -21.86 -31.29 -4.59
CA SER A 136 -20.75 -31.02 -5.50
C SER A 136 -20.39 -29.52 -5.56
N ASP A 137 -21.39 -28.64 -5.58
CA ASP A 137 -21.15 -27.19 -5.58
C ASP A 137 -20.52 -26.73 -4.26
N ASN A 138 -21.00 -27.26 -3.13
CA ASN A 138 -20.44 -26.97 -1.81
C ASN A 138 -18.98 -27.42 -1.70
N GLU A 139 -18.67 -28.62 -2.20
CA GLU A 139 -17.30 -29.13 -2.23
C GLU A 139 -16.40 -28.27 -3.12
N GLN A 140 -16.88 -27.88 -4.31
CA GLN A 140 -16.14 -26.99 -5.21
C GLN A 140 -15.87 -25.61 -4.58
N LEU A 141 -16.86 -25.00 -3.90
CA LEU A 141 -16.67 -23.73 -3.18
C LEU A 141 -15.60 -23.87 -2.08
N ARG A 142 -15.61 -24.96 -1.32
CA ARG A 142 -14.59 -25.23 -0.28
C ARG A 142 -13.21 -25.42 -0.88
N GLN A 143 -13.09 -26.15 -1.99
CA GLN A 143 -11.81 -26.36 -2.68
C GLN A 143 -11.22 -25.03 -3.15
N VAL A 144 -12.02 -24.17 -3.79
CA VAL A 144 -11.57 -22.84 -4.25
C VAL A 144 -11.18 -21.95 -3.07
N CYS A 145 -11.97 -21.97 -1.99
CA CYS A 145 -11.69 -21.20 -0.77
C CYS A 145 -10.35 -21.56 -0.12
N ASN A 146 -9.95 -22.85 -0.17
CA ASN A 146 -8.74 -23.34 0.46
C ASN A 146 -7.47 -23.17 -0.40
N ARG A 147 -7.59 -22.68 -1.64
CA ARG A 147 -6.41 -22.43 -2.48
C ARG A 147 -5.66 -21.19 -2.01
N ASP A 148 -4.34 -21.22 -2.20
CA ASP A 148 -3.48 -20.11 -1.82
C ASP A 148 -3.79 -18.83 -2.65
N PRO A 149 -3.46 -17.63 -2.14
CA PRO A 149 -3.73 -16.37 -2.84
C PRO A 149 -3.09 -16.21 -4.22
N LEU A 150 -2.02 -16.95 -4.53
CA LEU A 150 -1.32 -16.89 -5.83
C LEU A 150 -1.88 -17.91 -6.84
N SER A 151 -2.76 -18.81 -6.40
CA SER A 151 -3.44 -19.73 -7.30
C SER A 151 -4.32 -18.98 -8.29
N GLU A 152 -4.16 -19.28 -9.58
CA GLU A 152 -5.01 -18.72 -10.61
C GLU A 152 -6.45 -19.24 -10.47
N ILE A 153 -7.41 -18.33 -10.59
CA ILE A 153 -8.84 -18.66 -10.66
C ILE A 153 -9.25 -18.54 -12.12
N THR A 154 -9.67 -19.67 -12.70
CA THR A 154 -10.10 -19.72 -14.09
C THR A 154 -11.37 -18.89 -14.31
N GLU A 155 -11.63 -18.46 -15.55
CA GLU A 155 -12.87 -17.71 -15.85
C GLU A 155 -14.13 -18.54 -15.57
N GLN A 156 -14.08 -19.87 -15.74
CA GLN A 156 -15.19 -20.76 -15.36
C GLN A 156 -15.44 -20.75 -13.84
N GLU A 157 -14.37 -20.77 -13.04
CA GLU A 157 -14.48 -20.68 -11.58
C GLU A 157 -14.95 -19.30 -11.14
N LYS A 158 -14.55 -18.21 -11.80
CA LYS A 158 -15.09 -16.87 -11.53
C LYS A 158 -16.58 -16.78 -11.83
N ASP A 159 -17.03 -17.32 -12.96
CA ASP A 159 -18.45 -17.40 -13.30
C ASP A 159 -19.23 -18.21 -12.25
N PHE A 160 -18.66 -19.33 -11.80
CA PHE A 160 -19.22 -20.17 -10.74
C PHE A 160 -19.30 -19.42 -9.39
N LEU A 161 -18.22 -18.80 -8.92
CA LEU A 161 -18.19 -18.02 -7.67
C LEU A 161 -19.24 -16.90 -7.69
N TRP A 162 -19.31 -16.14 -8.80
CA TRP A 162 -20.25 -15.04 -8.91
C TRP A 162 -21.70 -15.52 -8.98
N ARG A 163 -21.97 -16.65 -9.64
CA ARG A 163 -23.30 -17.29 -9.64
C ARG A 163 -23.77 -17.66 -8.24
N HIS A 164 -22.86 -18.14 -7.38
CA HIS A 164 -23.17 -18.60 -6.02
C HIS A 164 -22.90 -17.55 -4.92
N ARG A 165 -22.75 -16.28 -5.30
CA ARG A 165 -22.33 -15.17 -4.42
C ARG A 165 -23.12 -15.02 -3.12
N TYR A 166 -24.44 -15.25 -3.11
CA TYR A 166 -25.25 -15.16 -1.90
C TYR A 166 -24.93 -16.28 -0.90
N HIS A 167 -24.54 -17.47 -1.39
CA HIS A 167 -24.14 -18.57 -0.53
C HIS A 167 -22.72 -18.40 0.01
N CYS A 168 -21.83 -17.72 -0.74
CA CYS A 168 -20.47 -17.41 -0.32
C CYS A 168 -20.41 -16.61 1.00
N VAL A 169 -21.47 -15.87 1.33
CA VAL A 169 -21.62 -15.16 2.63
C VAL A 169 -21.53 -16.14 3.82
N ASN A 170 -21.93 -17.40 3.64
CA ASN A 170 -21.81 -18.45 4.67
C ASN A 170 -20.39 -19.03 4.79
N ILE A 171 -19.48 -18.66 3.90
CA ILE A 171 -18.06 -19.04 3.90
C ILE A 171 -17.23 -17.74 3.83
N PRO A 172 -17.19 -16.92 4.90
CA PRO A 172 -16.68 -15.55 4.81
C PRO A 172 -15.24 -15.45 4.29
N GLU A 173 -14.44 -16.49 4.55
CA GLU A 173 -13.04 -16.64 4.13
C GLU A 173 -12.85 -16.67 2.60
N ILE A 174 -13.91 -16.95 1.82
CA ILE A 174 -13.87 -16.97 0.35
C ILE A 174 -13.87 -15.56 -0.27
N LEU A 175 -14.04 -14.51 0.55
CA LEU A 175 -14.18 -13.13 0.11
C LEU A 175 -13.10 -12.66 -0.89
N PRO A 176 -11.79 -12.92 -0.69
CA PRO A 176 -10.79 -12.50 -1.68
C PRO A 176 -11.04 -13.12 -3.06
N LYS A 177 -11.46 -14.39 -3.11
CA LYS A 177 -11.70 -15.13 -4.36
C LYS A 177 -12.93 -14.61 -5.10
N ILE A 178 -14.02 -14.29 -4.38
CA ILE A 178 -15.21 -13.71 -5.01
C ILE A 178 -14.96 -12.28 -5.51
N LEU A 179 -14.16 -11.48 -4.80
CA LEU A 179 -13.79 -10.12 -5.22
C LEU A 179 -12.98 -10.12 -6.53
N LEU A 180 -12.13 -11.13 -6.74
CA LEU A 180 -11.41 -11.36 -8.00
C LEU A 180 -12.33 -11.88 -9.12
N ALA A 181 -13.50 -12.43 -8.77
CA ALA A 181 -14.49 -12.91 -9.73
C ALA A 181 -15.43 -11.81 -10.24
N VAL A 182 -15.51 -10.66 -9.56
CA VAL A 182 -16.35 -9.51 -9.96
C VAL A 182 -15.85 -8.90 -11.26
N LYS A 183 -16.76 -8.62 -12.20
CA LYS A 183 -16.45 -7.78 -13.36
C LYS A 183 -16.49 -6.30 -12.96
N TRP A 184 -15.34 -5.77 -12.56
CA TRP A 184 -15.19 -4.37 -12.12
C TRP A 184 -15.49 -3.32 -13.19
N ASN A 185 -15.63 -3.72 -14.45
CA ASN A 185 -16.10 -2.89 -15.57
C ASN A 185 -17.63 -3.01 -15.82
N SER A 186 -18.38 -3.53 -14.84
CA SER A 186 -19.83 -3.65 -14.82
C SER A 186 -20.38 -3.03 -13.54
N ARG A 187 -21.04 -1.87 -13.63
CA ARG A 187 -21.66 -1.20 -12.48
C ARG A 187 -22.76 -2.04 -11.85
N ASP A 188 -23.42 -2.88 -12.63
CA ASP A 188 -24.46 -3.81 -12.14
C ASP A 188 -23.84 -4.84 -11.20
N GLU A 189 -22.69 -5.43 -11.56
CA GLU A 189 -21.99 -6.40 -10.67
C GLU A 189 -21.35 -5.69 -9.47
N VAL A 190 -20.70 -4.55 -9.68
CA VAL A 190 -20.06 -3.77 -8.60
C VAL A 190 -21.07 -3.34 -7.54
N ALA A 191 -22.25 -2.83 -7.95
CA ALA A 191 -23.29 -2.41 -7.02
C ALA A 191 -23.83 -3.58 -6.17
N GLN A 192 -24.03 -4.75 -6.79
CA GLN A 192 -24.42 -5.97 -6.08
C GLN A 192 -23.33 -6.42 -5.10
N MET A 193 -22.06 -6.38 -5.49
CA MET A 193 -20.95 -6.72 -4.60
C MET A 193 -20.86 -5.76 -3.41
N TYR A 194 -21.08 -4.46 -3.62
CA TYR A 194 -21.09 -3.48 -2.53
C TYR A 194 -22.19 -3.79 -1.49
N CYS A 195 -23.37 -4.24 -1.94
CA CYS A 195 -24.44 -4.67 -1.04
C CYS A 195 -24.07 -5.94 -0.27
N LEU A 196 -23.49 -6.94 -0.95
CA LEU A 196 -22.98 -8.15 -0.30
C LEU A 196 -21.92 -7.83 0.76
N LEU A 197 -21.00 -6.92 0.44
CA LEU A 197 -19.89 -6.55 1.31
C LEU A 197 -20.37 -5.80 2.57
N LYS A 198 -21.43 -5.00 2.45
CA LYS A 198 -22.04 -4.25 3.57
C LYS A 198 -22.48 -5.19 4.71
N ASP A 199 -23.03 -6.35 4.34
CA ASP A 199 -23.53 -7.35 5.28
C ASP A 199 -22.59 -8.57 5.43
N TRP A 200 -21.39 -8.51 4.84
CA TRP A 200 -20.46 -9.62 4.86
C TRP A 200 -19.94 -9.89 6.29
N PRO A 201 -19.93 -11.16 6.76
CA PRO A 201 -19.40 -11.48 8.08
C PRO A 201 -17.90 -11.15 8.16
N ALA A 202 -17.47 -10.61 9.29
CA ALA A 202 -16.06 -10.28 9.47
C ALA A 202 -15.16 -11.52 9.39
N ILE A 203 -13.99 -11.33 8.78
CA ILE A 203 -12.95 -12.36 8.59
C ILE A 203 -11.78 -12.13 9.54
N LYS A 204 -10.85 -13.09 9.63
CA LYS A 204 -9.69 -12.94 10.53
C LYS A 204 -8.76 -11.82 10.03
N PRO A 205 -8.01 -11.17 10.94
CA PRO A 205 -7.07 -10.12 10.55
C PRO A 205 -6.08 -10.53 9.46
N GLU A 206 -5.56 -11.76 9.52
CA GLU A 206 -4.60 -12.27 8.54
C GLU A 206 -5.19 -12.37 7.12
N GLN A 207 -6.47 -12.70 6.99
CA GLN A 207 -7.18 -12.70 5.71
C GLN A 207 -7.59 -11.29 5.29
N ALA A 208 -7.99 -10.44 6.23
CA ALA A 208 -8.29 -9.04 5.94
C ALA A 208 -7.07 -8.28 5.41
N MET A 209 -5.85 -8.65 5.81
CA MET A 209 -4.63 -8.04 5.27
C MET A 209 -4.41 -8.34 3.78
N GLU A 210 -4.89 -9.47 3.26
CA GLU A 210 -4.87 -9.77 1.80
C GLU A 210 -5.65 -8.68 1.04
N LEU A 211 -6.81 -8.28 1.57
CA LEU A 211 -7.68 -7.25 1.00
C LEU A 211 -7.09 -5.82 1.05
N LEU A 212 -5.90 -5.66 1.63
CA LEU A 212 -5.16 -4.40 1.64
C LEU A 212 -4.00 -4.37 0.63
N ASP A 213 -3.75 -5.43 -0.11
CA ASP A 213 -2.72 -5.46 -1.15
C ASP A 213 -3.09 -4.62 -2.39
N CYS A 214 -2.28 -4.69 -3.44
CA CYS A 214 -2.52 -3.96 -4.69
C CYS A 214 -3.63 -4.53 -5.58
N ASN A 215 -4.07 -5.77 -5.34
CA ASN A 215 -5.14 -6.44 -6.09
C ASN A 215 -6.54 -5.91 -5.70
N PHE A 216 -6.67 -5.35 -4.50
CA PHE A 216 -7.93 -4.83 -3.96
C PHE A 216 -7.89 -3.31 -3.75
N PRO A 217 -7.97 -2.51 -4.83
CA PRO A 217 -7.90 -1.05 -4.75
C PRO A 217 -9.23 -0.39 -4.35
N ASP A 218 -10.34 -1.13 -4.37
CA ASP A 218 -11.67 -0.59 -4.13
C ASP A 218 -11.86 -0.13 -2.67
N PRO A 219 -12.31 1.12 -2.44
CA PRO A 219 -12.38 1.67 -1.08
C PRO A 219 -13.37 0.94 -0.17
N MET A 220 -14.44 0.33 -0.70
CA MET A 220 -15.38 -0.43 0.14
C MET A 220 -14.73 -1.71 0.66
N ILE A 221 -13.96 -2.41 -0.19
CA ILE A 221 -13.16 -3.59 0.21
C ILE A 221 -12.16 -3.21 1.30
N ARG A 222 -11.42 -2.13 1.08
CA ARG A 222 -10.37 -1.70 2.02
C ARG A 222 -10.95 -1.21 3.35
N ASP A 223 -12.10 -0.54 3.33
CA ASP A 223 -12.83 -0.16 4.55
C ASP A 223 -13.31 -1.39 5.34
N PHE A 224 -13.86 -2.41 4.67
CA PHE A 224 -14.22 -3.68 5.29
C PHE A 224 -12.99 -4.35 5.95
N ALA A 225 -11.86 -4.39 5.24
CA ALA A 225 -10.62 -4.95 5.75
C ALA A 225 -10.15 -4.21 7.02
N VAL A 226 -10.14 -2.88 6.99
CA VAL A 226 -9.77 -2.06 8.16
C VAL A 226 -10.72 -2.28 9.33
N LYS A 227 -12.03 -2.39 9.11
CA LYS A 227 -13.01 -2.73 10.18
C LYS A 227 -12.72 -4.09 10.83
N CYS A 228 -12.27 -5.08 10.05
CA CYS A 228 -11.84 -6.37 10.60
C CYS A 228 -10.60 -6.20 11.48
N LEU A 229 -9.60 -5.42 11.03
CA LEU A 229 -8.41 -5.13 11.84
C LEU A 229 -8.76 -4.36 13.12
N GLU A 230 -9.58 -3.33 13.03
CA GLU A 230 -10.03 -2.53 14.18
C GLU A 230 -10.69 -3.37 15.27
N LYS A 231 -11.48 -4.36 14.85
CA LYS A 231 -12.26 -5.21 15.77
C LYS A 231 -11.47 -6.39 16.34
N TYR A 232 -10.59 -7.01 15.53
CA TYR A 232 -10.01 -8.31 15.88
C TYR A 232 -8.47 -8.34 15.95
N LEU A 233 -7.76 -7.33 15.40
CA LEU A 233 -6.30 -7.30 15.45
C LEU A 233 -5.83 -6.78 16.82
N THR A 234 -5.13 -7.64 17.55
CA THR A 234 -4.51 -7.26 18.83
C THR A 234 -3.29 -6.37 18.60
N ASP A 235 -2.94 -5.54 19.57
CA ASP A 235 -1.76 -4.68 19.49
C ASP A 235 -0.44 -5.46 19.35
N ASP A 236 -0.40 -6.71 19.85
CA ASP A 236 0.74 -7.61 19.67
C ASP A 236 0.91 -8.04 18.21
N LYS A 237 -0.18 -8.54 17.61
CA LYS A 237 -0.21 -8.89 16.17
C LYS A 237 -0.03 -7.67 15.27
N LEU A 238 -0.58 -6.52 15.64
CA LEU A 238 -0.32 -5.27 14.95
C LEU A 238 1.17 -4.91 14.98
N SER A 239 1.85 -5.06 16.13
CA SER A 239 3.30 -4.85 16.21
C SER A 239 4.05 -5.81 15.29
N GLN A 240 3.61 -7.07 15.19
CA GLN A 240 4.20 -8.10 14.33
C GLN A 240 4.03 -7.80 12.83
N TYR A 241 2.88 -7.26 12.42
CA TYR A 241 2.52 -7.00 11.02
C TYR A 241 2.68 -5.52 10.60
N LEU A 242 3.26 -4.68 11.46
CA LEU A 242 3.28 -3.23 11.27
C LEU A 242 4.01 -2.83 9.98
N ILE A 243 5.08 -3.53 9.61
CA ILE A 243 5.82 -3.27 8.38
C ILE A 243 4.90 -3.44 7.18
N GLN A 244 4.20 -4.57 7.09
CA GLN A 244 3.27 -4.88 6.01
C GLN A 244 2.17 -3.82 5.92
N LEU A 245 1.59 -3.45 7.06
CA LEU A 245 0.55 -2.42 7.14
C LEU A 245 1.04 -1.03 6.72
N VAL A 246 2.28 -0.66 7.04
CA VAL A 246 2.90 0.58 6.54
C VAL A 246 3.16 0.51 5.03
N GLN A 247 3.54 -0.66 4.50
CA GLN A 247 3.75 -0.82 3.05
C GLN A 247 2.46 -0.69 2.25
N VAL A 248 1.36 -1.28 2.70
CA VAL A 248 0.08 -1.20 1.97
C VAL A 248 -0.55 0.20 1.97
N LEU A 249 -0.11 1.13 2.84
CA LEU A 249 -0.46 2.56 2.73
C LEU A 249 -0.04 3.17 1.38
N LYS A 250 0.93 2.57 0.69
CA LYS A 250 1.40 3.03 -0.63
C LYS A 250 0.38 2.72 -1.74
N TYR A 251 -0.52 1.76 -1.52
CA TYR A 251 -1.59 1.40 -2.46
C TYR A 251 -2.88 2.19 -2.24
N GLU A 252 -2.99 2.94 -1.15
CA GLU A 252 -4.14 3.81 -0.89
C GLU A 252 -4.25 4.92 -1.94
N GLN A 253 -5.43 5.10 -2.55
CA GLN A 253 -5.63 6.10 -3.61
C GLN A 253 -5.43 7.54 -3.11
N TYR A 254 -5.80 7.80 -1.85
CA TYR A 254 -5.81 9.14 -1.25
C TYR A 254 -5.01 9.17 0.05
N LEU A 255 -4.57 10.36 0.44
CA LEU A 255 -3.80 10.59 1.66
C LEU A 255 -4.61 10.23 2.91
N ASP A 256 -5.85 10.71 2.95
CA ASP A 256 -6.80 10.39 4.01
C ASP A 256 -7.63 9.16 3.64
N ASN A 257 -7.54 8.12 4.46
CA ASN A 257 -8.22 6.84 4.30
C ASN A 257 -8.35 6.11 5.65
N PRO A 258 -9.23 5.11 5.76
CA PRO A 258 -9.45 4.37 7.01
C PRO A 258 -8.17 3.72 7.57
N LEU A 259 -7.31 3.15 6.73
CA LEU A 259 -6.10 2.46 7.17
C LEU A 259 -5.10 3.44 7.81
N ALA A 260 -4.86 4.60 7.19
CA ALA A 260 -4.01 5.65 7.73
C ALA A 260 -4.50 6.15 9.09
N ARG A 261 -5.82 6.35 9.23
CA ARG A 261 -6.46 6.76 10.49
C ARG A 261 -6.32 5.69 11.57
N PHE A 262 -6.55 4.43 11.23
CA PHE A 262 -6.39 3.29 12.13
C PHE A 262 -4.96 3.19 12.67
N LEU A 263 -3.96 3.21 11.77
CA LEU A 263 -2.55 3.09 12.14
C LEU A 263 -2.09 4.29 12.97
N LEU A 264 -2.47 5.51 12.59
CA LEU A 264 -2.13 6.71 13.35
C LEU A 264 -2.76 6.68 14.75
N LYS A 265 -4.04 6.30 14.86
CA LYS A 265 -4.71 6.14 16.15
C LYS A 265 -3.97 5.14 17.04
N LYS A 266 -3.64 3.96 16.52
CA LYS A 266 -2.89 2.92 17.25
C LYS A 266 -1.50 3.39 17.67
N ALA A 267 -0.77 4.06 16.77
CA ALA A 267 0.54 4.63 17.03
C ALA A 267 0.50 5.68 18.17
N LEU A 268 -0.56 6.48 18.24
CA LEU A 268 -0.73 7.52 19.27
C LEU A 268 -1.21 6.95 20.61
N THR A 269 -1.93 5.83 20.61
CA THR A 269 -2.43 5.20 21.85
C THR A 269 -1.49 4.15 22.44
N ASN A 270 -0.50 3.68 21.68
CA ASN A 270 0.47 2.68 22.12
C ASN A 270 1.87 3.11 21.66
N GLN A 271 2.70 3.56 22.61
CA GLN A 271 4.03 4.10 22.33
C GLN A 271 4.98 3.08 21.67
N ARG A 272 4.84 1.77 21.95
CA ARG A 272 5.63 0.72 21.31
C ARG A 272 5.33 0.64 19.81
N ILE A 273 4.04 0.69 19.45
CA ILE A 273 3.61 0.75 18.05
C ILE A 273 4.04 2.09 17.43
N GLY A 274 3.82 3.20 18.13
CA GLY A 274 4.20 4.54 17.67
C GLY A 274 5.69 4.69 17.37
N HIS A 275 6.55 4.07 18.19
CA HIS A 275 7.99 4.02 17.98
C HIS A 275 8.35 3.40 16.63
N PHE A 276 7.86 2.19 16.35
CA PHE A 276 8.16 1.52 15.08
C PHE A 276 7.43 2.15 13.89
N PHE A 277 6.21 2.66 14.09
CA PHE A 277 5.48 3.43 13.08
C PHE A 277 6.30 4.65 12.61
N PHE A 278 6.87 5.42 13.55
CA PHE A 278 7.77 6.51 13.23
C PHE A 278 8.98 6.04 12.41
N TRP A 279 9.69 5.01 12.88
CA TRP A 279 10.91 4.54 12.22
C TRP A 279 10.67 3.91 10.85
N HIS A 280 9.57 3.19 10.65
CA HIS A 280 9.18 2.64 9.35
C HIS A 280 8.82 3.72 8.33
N LEU A 281 8.18 4.81 8.76
CA LEU A 281 7.92 5.95 7.87
C LEU A 281 9.19 6.77 7.61
N LYS A 282 9.96 7.07 8.67
CA LYS A 282 11.17 7.91 8.60
C LYS A 282 12.26 7.29 7.74
N SER A 283 12.42 5.96 7.78
CA SER A 283 13.41 5.24 6.96
C SER A 283 13.17 5.41 5.46
N GLU A 284 11.93 5.64 5.04
CA GLU A 284 11.53 5.77 3.63
C GLU A 284 11.39 7.23 3.15
N MET A 285 11.67 8.22 4.00
CA MET A 285 11.56 9.65 3.62
C MET A 285 12.50 10.08 2.48
N HIS A 286 13.54 9.30 2.20
CA HIS A 286 14.42 9.51 1.05
C HIS A 286 13.73 9.17 -0.28
N ASN A 287 12.72 8.30 -0.27
CA ASN A 287 11.99 7.86 -1.45
C ASN A 287 10.89 8.87 -1.83
N LYS A 288 11.09 9.57 -2.95
CA LYS A 288 10.21 10.64 -3.42
C LYS A 288 8.82 10.18 -3.85
N THR A 289 8.61 8.89 -4.10
CA THR A 289 7.28 8.35 -4.44
C THR A 289 6.34 8.35 -3.23
N VAL A 290 6.88 8.30 -2.00
CA VAL A 290 6.09 8.21 -0.76
C VAL A 290 6.35 9.35 0.22
N SER A 291 7.40 10.16 0.01
CA SER A 291 7.85 11.16 0.97
C SER A 291 6.77 12.19 1.34
N GLN A 292 5.88 12.56 0.42
CA GLN A 292 4.77 13.47 0.75
C GLN A 292 3.78 12.80 1.72
N ARG A 293 3.30 11.60 1.38
CA ARG A 293 2.35 10.84 2.21
C ARG A 293 2.94 10.54 3.59
N PHE A 294 4.15 10.00 3.63
CA PHE A 294 4.81 9.63 4.88
C PHE A 294 5.23 10.85 5.68
N GLY A 295 5.62 11.95 5.02
CA GLY A 295 5.91 13.23 5.67
C GLY A 295 4.70 13.82 6.39
N LEU A 296 3.53 13.85 5.72
CA LEU A 296 2.28 14.33 6.33
C LEU A 296 1.81 13.43 7.49
N LEU A 297 1.95 12.11 7.35
CA LEU A 297 1.65 11.17 8.45
C LEU A 297 2.60 11.38 9.64
N LEU A 298 3.91 11.50 9.39
CA LEU A 298 4.90 11.78 10.44
C LEU A 298 4.63 13.13 11.11
N GLU A 299 4.27 14.16 10.35
CA GLU A 299 3.89 15.46 10.90
C GLU A 299 2.71 15.32 11.87
N SER A 300 1.64 14.64 11.45
CA SER A 300 0.46 14.42 12.30
C SER A 300 0.78 13.62 13.56
N TYR A 301 1.64 12.59 13.45
CA TYR A 301 2.09 11.79 14.59
C TYR A 301 2.95 12.61 15.57
N CYS A 302 3.96 13.33 15.07
CA CYS A 302 4.86 14.15 15.89
C CYS A 302 4.14 15.27 16.62
N ARG A 303 3.04 15.81 16.05
CA ARG A 303 2.19 16.80 16.72
C ARG A 303 1.44 16.25 17.94
N ALA A 304 1.20 14.93 18.00
CA ALA A 304 0.33 14.31 19.01
C ALA A 304 1.02 13.25 19.89
N CYS A 305 2.24 12.79 19.58
CA CYS A 305 2.94 11.75 20.36
C CYS A 305 3.53 12.23 21.71
N GLY A 306 3.29 13.51 22.06
CA GLY A 306 3.64 14.09 23.36
C GLY A 306 5.14 14.19 23.59
N MET A 307 5.56 13.92 24.84
CA MET A 307 6.98 14.01 25.22
C MET A 307 7.87 13.01 24.49
N TYR A 308 7.30 11.95 23.90
CA TYR A 308 8.08 10.96 23.17
C TYR A 308 8.80 11.55 21.95
N LEU A 309 8.29 12.65 21.39
CA LEU A 309 8.97 13.39 20.33
C LEU A 309 10.41 13.74 20.70
N LYS A 310 10.67 14.15 21.96
CA LYS A 310 12.02 14.48 22.42
C LYS A 310 12.96 13.26 22.40
N HIS A 311 12.45 12.08 22.77
CA HIS A 311 13.21 10.84 22.71
C HIS A 311 13.52 10.45 21.26
N LEU A 312 12.54 10.57 20.37
CA LEU A 312 12.73 10.33 18.93
C LEU A 312 13.74 11.31 18.33
N SER A 313 13.69 12.60 18.67
CA SER A 313 14.65 13.60 18.22
C SER A 313 16.09 13.24 18.62
N ARG A 314 16.30 12.78 19.86
CA ARG A 314 17.63 12.32 20.32
C ARG A 314 18.09 11.08 19.57
N GLN A 315 17.20 10.13 19.31
CA GLN A 315 17.54 8.97 18.48
C GLN A 315 17.90 9.38 17.04
N VAL A 316 17.16 10.33 16.44
CA VAL A 316 17.45 10.83 15.09
C VAL A 316 18.81 11.51 15.04
N GLU A 317 19.12 12.37 16.00
CA GLU A 317 20.43 13.02 16.11
C GLU A 317 21.56 12.00 16.25
N ALA A 318 21.40 10.99 17.11
CA ALA A 318 22.35 9.90 17.26
C ALA A 318 22.60 9.17 15.93
N MET A 319 21.53 8.84 15.19
CA MET A 319 21.64 8.18 13.89
C MET A 319 22.33 9.09 12.85
N GLU A 320 22.05 10.39 12.83
CA GLU A 320 22.70 11.35 11.94
C GLU A 320 24.21 11.43 12.19
N LYS A 321 24.64 11.46 13.45
CA LYS A 321 26.07 11.39 13.82
C LYS A 321 26.73 10.11 13.31
N LEU A 322 26.09 8.95 13.50
CA LEU A 322 26.61 7.67 13.02
C LEU A 322 26.68 7.61 11.49
N ILE A 323 25.64 8.08 10.79
CA ILE A 323 25.63 8.14 9.32
C ILE A 323 26.79 9.00 8.82
N ASN A 324 26.92 10.23 9.30
CA ASN A 324 28.00 11.14 8.89
C ASN A 324 29.39 10.56 9.15
N LEU A 325 29.60 9.96 10.32
CA LEU A 325 30.86 9.30 10.67
C LEU A 325 31.19 8.15 9.72
N THR A 326 30.20 7.30 9.41
CA THR A 326 30.43 6.18 8.48
C THR A 326 30.66 6.63 7.05
N GLU A 327 30.04 7.73 6.59
CA GLU A 327 30.28 8.28 5.26
C GLU A 327 31.68 8.88 5.15
N LEU A 328 32.15 9.64 6.15
CA LEU A 328 33.53 10.13 6.20
C LEU A 328 34.55 8.98 6.13
N LEU A 329 34.29 7.89 6.89
CA LEU A 329 35.14 6.69 6.86
C LEU A 329 35.14 6.00 5.49
N LYS A 330 33.99 5.94 4.80
CA LYS A 330 33.87 5.33 3.47
C LYS A 330 34.43 6.18 2.33
N GLN A 331 34.45 7.49 2.47
CA GLN A 331 34.88 8.42 1.42
C GLN A 331 36.35 8.81 1.57
N GLU A 332 36.75 9.25 2.77
CA GLU A 332 38.07 9.85 2.98
C GLU A 332 39.10 8.86 3.53
N LYS A 333 38.65 7.77 4.16
CA LYS A 333 39.52 6.83 4.87
C LYS A 333 39.42 5.40 4.37
N LYS A 334 38.79 5.15 3.22
CA LYS A 334 38.49 3.80 2.72
C LYS A 334 39.73 2.90 2.56
N ASP A 335 40.78 3.45 1.98
CA ASP A 335 42.00 2.71 1.59
C ASP A 335 43.07 2.72 2.69
N GLU A 336 42.81 3.42 3.80
CA GLU A 336 43.70 3.47 4.96
C GLU A 336 43.75 2.13 5.70
N ALA A 337 44.86 1.89 6.40
CA ALA A 337 44.97 0.73 7.28
C ALA A 337 43.92 0.80 8.40
N GLN A 338 43.40 -0.37 8.82
CA GLN A 338 42.37 -0.44 9.87
C GLN A 338 42.76 0.29 11.16
N LYS A 339 44.05 0.28 11.52
CA LYS A 339 44.60 1.01 12.67
C LYS A 339 44.39 2.53 12.55
N VAL A 340 44.58 3.10 11.36
CA VAL A 340 44.39 4.54 11.09
C VAL A 340 42.91 4.90 11.15
N GLN A 341 42.05 4.07 10.55
CA GLN A 341 40.61 4.28 10.60
C GLN A 341 40.05 4.16 12.02
N MET A 342 40.53 3.19 12.80
CA MET A 342 40.15 3.03 14.21
C MET A 342 40.59 4.22 15.06
N LYS A 343 41.80 4.76 14.81
CA LYS A 343 42.25 5.98 15.47
C LYS A 343 41.34 7.16 15.15
N PHE A 344 41.00 7.35 13.87
CA PHE A 344 40.06 8.40 13.44
C PHE A 344 38.67 8.23 14.06
N LEU A 345 38.14 7.00 14.08
CA LEU A 345 36.84 6.68 14.70
C LEU A 345 36.83 7.12 16.17
N VAL A 346 37.82 6.69 16.96
CA VAL A 346 37.91 7.02 18.38
C VAL A 346 38.08 8.54 18.58
N GLU A 347 38.91 9.20 17.78
CA GLU A 347 39.09 10.66 17.85
C GLU A 347 37.80 11.43 17.56
N GLN A 348 37.04 11.03 16.52
CA GLN A 348 35.76 11.67 16.20
C GLN A 348 34.71 11.40 17.27
N MET A 349 34.57 10.16 17.73
CA MET A 349 33.56 9.81 18.74
C MET A 349 33.84 10.44 20.11
N ARG A 350 35.09 10.82 20.41
CA ARG A 350 35.47 11.56 21.63
C ARG A 350 35.11 13.04 21.60
N ARG A 351 34.72 13.59 20.44
CA ARG A 351 34.32 15.00 20.37
C ARG A 351 33.08 15.25 21.21
N PRO A 352 32.97 16.41 21.90
CA PRO A 352 31.83 16.71 22.77
C PRO A 352 30.49 16.54 22.07
N ASP A 353 30.38 17.05 20.83
CA ASP A 353 29.16 16.98 20.04
C ASP A 353 28.74 15.56 19.63
N TYR A 354 29.67 14.60 19.59
CA TYR A 354 29.37 13.18 19.37
C TYR A 354 29.01 12.46 20.67
N MET A 355 29.74 12.74 21.75
CA MET A 355 29.46 12.14 23.06
C MET A 355 28.07 12.50 23.57
N ASP A 356 27.67 13.77 23.45
CA ASP A 356 26.36 14.26 23.89
C ASP A 356 25.21 13.59 23.11
N ALA A 357 25.40 13.40 21.80
CA ALA A 357 24.39 12.85 20.91
C ALA A 357 24.30 11.31 20.98
N LEU A 358 25.43 10.62 21.16
CA LEU A 358 25.52 9.16 21.12
C LEU A 358 25.40 8.49 22.49
N GLN A 359 24.97 9.21 23.53
CA GLN A 359 24.83 8.65 24.88
C GLN A 359 23.50 9.04 25.52
N SER A 360 23.07 8.25 26.51
CA SER A 360 21.87 8.49 27.31
C SER A 360 20.57 8.62 26.50
N PHE A 361 20.35 7.75 25.50
CA PHE A 361 19.14 7.73 24.67
C PHE A 361 18.54 6.33 24.61
N THR A 362 17.30 6.17 24.18
CA THR A 362 16.67 4.84 24.07
C THR A 362 17.03 4.18 22.75
N SER A 363 17.21 2.85 22.74
CA SER A 363 17.57 2.11 21.53
C SER A 363 16.46 2.17 20.48
N PRO A 364 16.76 2.55 19.22
CA PRO A 364 15.79 2.46 18.12
C PRO A 364 15.31 1.04 17.82
N LEU A 365 16.10 0.01 18.18
CA LEU A 365 15.74 -1.40 17.99
C LEU A 365 14.75 -1.90 19.04
N ASN A 366 14.88 -1.42 20.28
CA ASN A 366 13.92 -1.67 21.35
C ASN A 366 13.91 -0.46 22.29
N PRO A 367 12.86 0.37 22.28
CA PRO A 367 12.83 1.60 23.07
C PRO A 367 12.76 1.35 24.59
N ALA A 368 12.54 0.10 25.02
CA ALA A 368 12.65 -0.29 26.43
C ALA A 368 14.11 -0.40 26.92
N HIS A 369 15.09 -0.44 26.02
CA HIS A 369 16.51 -0.47 26.37
C HIS A 369 17.08 0.94 26.35
N THR A 370 17.69 1.35 27.46
CA THR A 370 18.44 2.60 27.55
C THR A 370 19.87 2.34 27.08
N LEU A 371 20.40 3.26 26.29
CA LEU A 371 21.79 3.28 25.87
C LEU A 371 22.46 4.39 26.67
N GLY A 372 23.18 4.01 27.73
CA GLY A 372 23.87 4.91 28.66
C GLY A 372 25.17 5.47 28.07
N ASN A 373 26.27 5.34 28.81
CA ASN A 373 27.58 5.80 28.34
C ASN A 373 28.14 4.86 27.28
N LEU A 374 28.83 5.42 26.30
CA LEU A 374 29.47 4.68 25.23
C LEU A 374 30.82 4.11 25.71
N ARG A 375 31.02 2.81 25.52
CA ARG A 375 32.27 2.09 25.81
C ARG A 375 33.19 2.12 24.61
N LEU A 376 33.91 3.24 24.44
CA LEU A 376 34.75 3.48 23.27
C LEU A 376 35.82 2.40 23.05
N GLU A 377 36.32 1.81 24.12
CA GLU A 377 37.30 0.72 24.11
C GLU A 377 36.74 -0.60 23.53
N GLU A 378 35.42 -0.78 23.58
CA GLU A 378 34.72 -1.93 23.00
C GLU A 378 34.12 -1.63 21.62
N CYS A 379 34.09 -0.35 21.22
CA CYS A 379 33.62 0.08 19.91
C CYS A 379 34.66 -0.22 18.83
N ARG A 380 34.23 -0.78 17.69
CA ARG A 380 35.14 -1.17 16.60
C ARG A 380 34.48 -1.18 15.24
N MET A 381 35.27 -0.99 14.18
CA MET A 381 34.82 -1.29 12.83
C MET A 381 34.98 -2.78 12.53
N MET A 382 33.92 -3.41 12.06
CA MET A 382 33.93 -4.81 11.67
C MET A 382 34.59 -5.01 10.29
N SER A 383 35.18 -6.18 10.07
CA SER A 383 35.88 -6.54 8.82
C SER A 383 34.97 -6.89 7.64
N SER A 384 33.64 -6.89 7.84
CA SER A 384 32.66 -7.19 6.79
C SER A 384 32.71 -6.17 5.63
N ALA A 385 32.21 -6.54 4.45
CA ALA A 385 32.37 -5.77 3.22
C ALA A 385 31.86 -4.31 3.27
N LYS A 386 30.80 -4.04 4.05
CA LYS A 386 30.25 -2.68 4.25
C LYS A 386 30.84 -1.95 5.46
N ARG A 387 31.78 -2.58 6.17
CA ARG A 387 32.47 -2.10 7.38
C ARG A 387 31.51 -1.50 8.42
N PRO A 388 30.53 -2.27 8.93
CA PRO A 388 29.61 -1.78 9.94
C PRO A 388 30.35 -1.44 11.26
N LEU A 389 29.80 -0.49 12.00
CA LEU A 389 30.28 -0.15 13.34
C LEU A 389 29.68 -1.11 14.36
N TRP A 390 30.53 -1.75 15.15
CA TRP A 390 30.17 -2.40 16.40
C TRP A 390 30.25 -1.36 17.51
N LEU A 391 29.12 -1.12 18.18
CA LEU A 391 28.98 -0.10 19.21
C LEU A 391 28.52 -0.76 20.51
N ASN A 392 29.10 -0.35 21.63
CA ASN A 392 28.76 -0.87 22.95
C ASN A 392 28.42 0.30 23.89
N TRP A 393 27.30 0.16 24.60
CA TRP A 393 26.83 1.09 25.61
C TRP A 393 26.62 0.38 26.93
N GLU A 394 26.81 1.11 28.01
CA GLU A 394 26.30 0.75 29.33
C GLU A 394 24.77 0.73 29.32
N ASN A 395 24.18 -0.21 30.06
CA ASN A 395 22.72 -0.29 30.24
C ASN A 395 22.25 0.64 31.36
#